data_AF-A0A150SWD2-F1
#
_entry.id   AF-A0A150SWD2-F1
#
_cell.length_a   1.000
_cell.length_b   1.000
_cell.length_c   1.000
_cell.angle_alpha   90.00
_cell.angle_beta   90.00
_cell.angle_gamma   90.00
#
_symmetry.space_group_name_H-M   'P 1'
#
loop_
_entity.id
_entity.type
_entity.pdbx_description
1 polymer ?
#
loop_
_entity_poly.entity_id
_entity_poly.type
_entity_poly.pdbx_seq_one_letter_code
_entity_poly.pdbx_strand_id
1 'polypeptide(L)'
;MASRAAPPLRLADLSPETIARLKTFRYDRIIEKHEGPESWEWYLRDPSERPSWLPEPVSPDVEDHYKPDPAEFLQIAGHDVLLPVGRSHHPNITVLRTIIGDEGKSLTLFLKDTTYVDDPKLEFFSAGFLAVCDRVPGERFYIAHVFHEWFMLNPIG
;
A
#
# COMPACT_ATOMS: atom_id res chain seq x y z
N MET A 1 32.79 13.47 0.67
CA MET A 1 31.71 13.85 -0.26
C MET A 1 30.41 13.28 0.31
N ALA A 2 29.47 14.13 0.72
CA ALA A 2 28.15 13.64 1.14
C ALA A 2 27.40 13.14 -0.11
N SER A 3 27.09 11.85 -0.15
CA SER A 3 26.20 11.30 -1.16
C SER A 3 24.85 12.02 -1.03
N ARG A 4 24.40 12.68 -2.11
CA ARG A 4 23.09 13.33 -2.15
C ARG A 4 22.05 12.21 -2.11
N ALA A 5 21.15 12.27 -1.12
CA ALA A 5 20.05 11.31 -1.03
C ALA A 5 19.32 11.24 -2.37
N ALA A 6 19.08 10.03 -2.85
CA ALA A 6 18.32 9.81 -4.08
C ALA A 6 16.91 10.42 -3.92
N PRO A 7 16.33 10.98 -4.99
CA PRO A 7 14.98 11.54 -4.92
C PRO A 7 13.96 10.47 -4.49
N PRO A 8 12.80 10.85 -3.90
CA PRO A 8 11.71 9.92 -3.66
C PRO A 8 11.31 9.21 -4.96
N LEU A 9 11.10 7.89 -4.89
CA LEU A 9 10.73 7.08 -6.04
C LEU A 9 9.26 7.32 -6.42
N ARG A 10 8.93 7.14 -7.70
CA ARG A 10 7.55 7.09 -8.19
C ARG A 10 7.34 5.77 -8.90
N LEU A 11 6.13 5.24 -8.85
CA LEU A 11 5.78 4.05 -9.60
C LEU A 11 6.01 4.24 -11.11
N ALA A 12 5.74 5.44 -11.62
CA ALA A 12 5.98 5.82 -13.03
C ALA A 12 7.48 5.85 -13.43
N ASP A 13 8.39 5.92 -12.47
CA ASP A 13 9.84 5.94 -12.72
C ASP A 13 10.44 4.53 -12.78
N LEU A 14 9.65 3.49 -12.52
CA LEU A 14 10.12 2.11 -12.54
C LEU A 14 10.31 1.58 -13.96
N SER A 15 11.34 0.76 -14.15
CA SER A 15 11.57 0.09 -15.43
C SER A 15 10.45 -0.91 -15.73
N PRO A 16 10.16 -1.20 -17.02
CA PRO A 16 9.19 -2.25 -17.39
C PRO A 16 9.54 -3.63 -16.80
N GLU A 17 10.82 -3.95 -16.67
CA GLU A 17 11.30 -5.18 -16.04
C GLU A 17 10.97 -5.20 -14.54
N THR A 18 11.23 -4.10 -13.83
CA THR A 18 10.87 -3.95 -12.41
C THR A 18 9.36 -4.07 -12.24
N ILE A 19 8.56 -3.42 -13.09
CA ILE A 19 7.10 -3.53 -13.09
C ILE A 19 6.64 -4.99 -13.34
N ALA A 20 7.22 -5.68 -14.32
CA ALA A 20 6.91 -7.09 -14.57
C ALA A 20 7.26 -7.98 -13.37
N ARG A 21 8.38 -7.72 -12.70
CA ARG A 21 8.76 -8.42 -11.47
C ARG A 21 7.81 -8.10 -10.33
N LEU A 22 7.40 -6.84 -10.17
CA LEU A 22 6.38 -6.42 -9.21
C LEU A 22 5.08 -7.23 -9.36
N LYS A 23 4.60 -7.44 -10.60
CA LYS A 23 3.43 -8.30 -10.87
C LYS A 23 3.56 -9.75 -10.37
N THR A 24 4.78 -10.24 -10.10
CA THR A 24 4.99 -11.58 -9.56
C THR A 24 4.87 -11.64 -8.04
N PHE A 25 5.01 -10.51 -7.34
CA PHE A 25 4.80 -10.44 -5.91
C PHE A 25 3.30 -10.38 -5.62
N ARG A 26 2.83 -11.25 -4.74
CA ARG A 26 1.46 -11.24 -4.22
C ARG A 26 1.39 -10.19 -3.11
N TYR A 27 0.68 -9.09 -3.38
CA TYR A 27 0.46 -7.96 -2.47
C TYR A 27 -0.75 -8.18 -1.54
N ASP A 28 -1.46 -9.28 -1.73
CA ASP A 28 -2.85 -9.50 -1.35
C ASP A 28 -3.05 -10.63 -0.33
N ARG A 29 -2.03 -10.99 0.46
CA ARG A 29 -2.11 -12.19 1.32
C ARG A 29 -2.84 -12.04 2.65
N ILE A 30 -3.46 -10.92 2.97
CA ILE A 30 -4.45 -10.87 4.06
C ILE A 30 -5.70 -10.10 3.61
N ILE A 31 -6.74 -10.88 3.31
CA ILE A 31 -8.12 -10.43 3.13
C ILE A 31 -8.70 -10.18 4.53
N GLU A 32 -9.22 -8.98 4.77
CA GLU A 32 -9.93 -8.62 6.00
C GLU A 32 -11.13 -9.54 6.26
N LYS A 33 -11.51 -9.67 7.53
CA LYS A 33 -12.68 -10.47 7.94
C LYS A 33 -14.02 -9.74 7.68
N HIS A 34 -14.00 -8.47 7.26
CA HIS A 34 -15.20 -7.69 6.98
C HIS A 34 -15.24 -7.20 5.52
N GLU A 35 -15.94 -8.00 4.71
CA GLU A 35 -16.61 -7.67 3.44
C GLU A 35 -15.79 -7.08 2.28
N GLY A 36 -15.28 -7.97 1.40
CA GLY A 36 -15.14 -7.67 -0.04
C GLY A 36 -13.77 -8.00 -0.65
N PRO A 37 -13.71 -8.44 -1.92
CA PRO A 37 -12.48 -8.92 -2.55
C PRO A 37 -11.70 -7.77 -3.21
N GLU A 38 -10.95 -6.98 -2.43
CA GLU A 38 -10.02 -6.01 -3.01
C GLU A 38 -8.70 -6.68 -3.41
N SER A 39 -8.71 -7.40 -4.54
CA SER A 39 -7.51 -8.02 -5.08
C SER A 39 -6.69 -7.03 -5.92
N TRP A 40 -5.54 -6.59 -5.42
CA TRP A 40 -4.55 -5.70 -6.04
C TRP A 40 -4.14 -6.00 -7.49
N GLU A 41 -4.43 -7.21 -7.98
CA GLU A 41 -4.21 -7.63 -9.37
C GLU A 41 -4.90 -6.70 -10.40
N TRP A 42 -5.96 -6.00 -10.02
CA TRP A 42 -6.71 -5.06 -10.86
C TRP A 42 -5.89 -3.87 -11.39
N TYR A 43 -4.95 -3.35 -10.59
CA TYR A 43 -4.17 -2.14 -10.93
C TYR A 43 -2.97 -2.40 -11.84
N LEU A 44 -2.61 -3.68 -12.00
CA LEU A 44 -1.46 -4.11 -12.78
C LEU A 44 -1.86 -4.82 -14.08
N ARG A 45 -3.14 -5.08 -14.30
CA ARG A 45 -3.67 -5.69 -15.53
C ARG A 45 -3.90 -4.66 -16.64
N ASP A 46 -3.86 -5.14 -17.87
CA ASP A 46 -4.23 -4.35 -19.04
C ASP A 46 -5.70 -3.89 -18.91
N PRO A 47 -6.05 -2.61 -19.18
CA PRO A 47 -7.43 -2.11 -19.12
C PRO A 47 -8.45 -2.91 -19.95
N SER A 48 -7.99 -3.73 -20.91
CA SER A 48 -8.83 -4.58 -21.76
C SER A 48 -9.17 -5.96 -21.19
N GLU A 49 -8.53 -6.40 -20.10
CA GLU A 49 -8.74 -7.74 -19.52
C GLU A 49 -9.78 -7.74 -18.40
N ARG A 50 -11.06 -7.90 -18.76
CA ARG A 50 -12.19 -7.93 -17.82
C ARG A 50 -12.62 -9.36 -17.44
N PRO A 51 -12.66 -9.75 -16.15
CA PRO A 51 -13.17 -11.04 -15.71
C PRO A 51 -14.69 -11.16 -15.79
N SER A 52 -15.16 -12.38 -16.03
CA SER A 52 -16.57 -12.72 -16.30
C SER A 52 -17.52 -12.58 -15.11
N TRP A 53 -17.00 -12.38 -13.89
CA TRP A 53 -17.79 -12.22 -12.66
C TRP A 53 -17.91 -10.75 -12.20
N LEU A 54 -17.33 -9.79 -12.92
CA LEU A 54 -17.56 -8.36 -12.68
C LEU A 54 -18.98 -7.99 -13.17
N PRO A 55 -19.77 -7.18 -12.44
CA PRO A 55 -20.95 -6.54 -13.04
C PRO A 55 -20.53 -5.76 -14.28
N GLU A 56 -21.34 -5.79 -15.34
CA GLU A 56 -21.17 -5.01 -16.58
C GLU A 56 -20.85 -3.53 -16.28
N PRO A 57 -20.07 -2.82 -17.12
CA PRO A 57 -19.70 -1.46 -16.82
C PRO A 57 -21.00 -0.67 -16.79
N VAL A 58 -21.14 0.19 -15.80
CA VAL A 58 -22.25 1.12 -15.79
C VAL A 58 -22.17 1.90 -17.11
N SER A 59 -23.32 2.11 -17.77
CA SER A 59 -23.43 2.74 -19.11
C SER A 59 -22.39 3.85 -19.30
N PRO A 60 -21.84 4.11 -20.51
CA PRO A 60 -20.95 5.26 -20.75
C PRO A 60 -21.50 6.62 -20.30
N ASP A 61 -22.80 6.69 -20.00
CA ASP A 61 -23.51 7.87 -19.48
C ASP A 61 -23.55 7.95 -17.93
N VAL A 62 -22.99 6.96 -17.23
CA VAL A 62 -22.82 6.96 -15.77
C VAL A 62 -21.36 7.19 -15.46
N GLU A 63 -21.09 8.31 -14.78
CA GLU A 63 -19.76 8.66 -14.32
C GLU A 63 -19.26 7.57 -13.36
N ASP A 64 -18.20 6.86 -13.75
CA ASP A 64 -17.55 5.88 -12.89
C ASP A 64 -16.82 6.63 -11.77
N HIS A 65 -17.55 6.89 -10.69
CA HIS A 65 -17.01 7.52 -9.49
C HIS A 65 -16.03 6.61 -8.74
N TYR A 66 -15.94 5.32 -9.09
CA TYR A 66 -14.97 4.39 -8.52
C TYR A 66 -13.71 4.37 -9.39
N LYS A 67 -12.98 5.50 -9.37
CA LYS A 67 -11.61 5.56 -9.88
C LYS A 67 -10.64 5.47 -8.69
N PRO A 68 -10.25 4.26 -8.27
CA PRO A 68 -9.33 4.12 -7.16
C PRO A 68 -7.98 4.77 -7.47
N ASP A 69 -7.43 5.46 -6.47
CA ASP A 69 -6.11 6.08 -6.56
C ASP A 69 -5.02 5.00 -6.56
N PRO A 70 -4.17 4.89 -7.60
CA PRO A 70 -3.20 3.82 -7.72
C PRO A 70 -2.13 3.86 -6.61
N ALA A 71 -1.65 2.67 -6.22
CA ALA A 71 -0.56 2.53 -5.25
C ALA A 71 0.64 3.42 -5.58
N GLU A 72 1.25 3.99 -4.55
CA GLU A 72 2.44 4.82 -4.71
C GLU A 72 3.47 4.62 -3.59
N PHE A 73 4.73 4.91 -3.90
CA PHE A 73 5.78 4.98 -2.89
C PHE A 73 5.54 6.08 -1.86
N LEU A 74 5.61 5.67 -0.60
CA LEU A 74 5.68 6.55 0.56
C LEU A 74 7.08 6.46 1.17
N GLN A 75 7.65 7.62 1.53
CA GLN A 75 8.93 7.69 2.22
C GLN A 75 8.74 7.42 3.72
N ILE A 76 9.29 6.31 4.20
CA ILE A 76 9.19 5.89 5.60
C ILE A 76 10.58 5.57 6.13
N ALA A 77 11.00 6.26 7.19
CA ALA A 77 12.32 6.08 7.81
C ALA A 77 13.51 6.14 6.83
N GLY A 78 13.40 6.96 5.77
CA GLY A 78 14.43 7.09 4.72
C GLY A 78 14.41 6.00 3.65
N HIS A 79 13.36 5.18 3.61
CA HIS A 79 13.15 4.14 2.61
C HIS A 79 11.92 4.45 1.75
N ASP A 80 12.02 4.17 0.46
CA ASP A 80 10.86 4.09 -0.43
C ASP A 80 10.10 2.81 -0.10
N VAL A 81 8.84 2.92 0.31
CA VAL A 81 7.97 1.78 0.63
C VAL A 81 6.72 1.87 -0.24
N LEU A 82 6.47 0.83 -1.04
CA LEU A 82 5.23 0.70 -1.78
C LEU A 82 4.19 0.02 -0.88
N LEU A 83 3.31 0.84 -0.33
CA LEU A 83 2.14 0.38 0.40
C LEU A 83 0.98 0.12 -0.59
N PRO A 84 0.03 -0.74 -0.24
CA PRO A 84 -1.17 -0.97 -1.03
C PRO A 84 -2.19 0.13 -0.74
N VAL A 85 -1.81 1.39 -1.00
CA VAL A 85 -2.67 2.58 -0.87
C VAL A 85 -2.20 3.65 -1.84
N GLY A 86 -3.15 4.46 -2.32
CA GLY A 86 -2.86 5.58 -3.20
C GLY A 86 -2.26 6.80 -2.48
N ARG A 87 -1.76 7.76 -3.26
CA ARG A 87 -1.25 9.04 -2.73
C ARG A 87 -2.27 9.84 -1.93
N SER A 88 -3.56 9.68 -2.21
CA SER A 88 -4.66 10.32 -1.49
C SER A 88 -4.68 9.91 -0.03
N HIS A 89 -4.20 8.70 0.30
CA HIS A 89 -4.05 8.23 1.67
C HIS A 89 -2.82 8.81 2.38
N HIS A 90 -1.75 9.11 1.63
CA HIS A 90 -0.44 9.44 2.22
C HIS A 90 -0.49 10.58 3.28
N PRO A 91 -1.25 11.67 3.09
CA PRO A 91 -1.37 12.71 4.11
C PRO A 91 -2.01 12.25 5.43
N ASN A 92 -2.80 11.18 5.38
CA ASN A 92 -3.53 10.61 6.51
C ASN A 92 -2.75 9.47 7.19
N ILE A 93 -1.59 9.08 6.63
CA ILE A 93 -0.77 8.00 7.17
C ILE A 93 0.19 8.54 8.22
N THR A 94 0.10 8.00 9.43
CA THR A 94 1.04 8.25 10.52
C THR A 94 1.81 6.98 10.86
N VAL A 95 3.13 6.98 10.70
CA VAL A 95 3.96 5.84 11.10
C VAL A 95 4.16 5.86 12.62
N LEU A 96 3.69 4.83 13.31
CA LEU A 96 3.80 4.66 14.75
C LEU A 96 5.12 4.00 15.15
N ARG A 97 5.53 2.98 14.39
CA ARG A 97 6.76 2.24 14.64
C ARG A 97 7.30 1.63 13.36
N THR A 98 8.63 1.65 13.25
CA THR A 98 9.36 0.98 12.19
C THR A 98 10.35 0.00 12.81
N ILE A 99 10.34 -1.25 12.34
CA ILE A 99 11.29 -2.29 12.75
C ILE A 99 12.00 -2.77 11.49
N ILE A 100 13.32 -2.64 11.47
CA ILE A 100 14.16 -3.15 10.38
C ILE A 100 14.63 -4.55 10.78
N GLY A 101 14.36 -5.53 9.92
CA GLY A 101 14.72 -6.93 10.13
C GLY A 101 15.73 -7.42 9.09
N ASP A 102 16.34 -8.58 9.38
CA ASP A 102 17.22 -9.33 8.47
C ASP A 102 18.22 -8.44 7.71
N GLU A 103 19.02 -7.68 8.47
CA GLU A 103 20.05 -6.76 7.93
C GLU A 103 19.51 -5.75 6.90
N GLY A 104 18.25 -5.35 7.04
CA GLY A 104 17.60 -4.41 6.11
C GLY A 104 16.91 -5.07 4.92
N LYS A 105 16.77 -6.39 4.90
CA LYS A 105 15.96 -7.07 3.88
C LYS A 105 14.47 -7.00 4.15
N SER A 106 14.06 -6.83 5.41
CA SER A 106 12.64 -6.69 5.77
C SER A 106 12.37 -5.44 6.62
N LEU A 107 11.12 -4.99 6.54
CA LEU A 107 10.60 -3.82 7.24
C LEU A 107 9.21 -4.14 7.79
N THR A 108 9.04 -4.07 9.10
CA THR A 108 7.71 -4.15 9.73
C THR A 108 7.29 -2.76 10.18
N LEU A 109 6.10 -2.35 9.76
CA LEU A 109 5.53 -1.03 10.01
C LEU A 109 4.25 -1.19 10.83
N PHE A 110 4.16 -0.41 11.90
CA PHE A 110 2.91 -0.13 12.57
C PHE A 110 2.54 1.29 12.19
N LEU A 111 1.36 1.50 11.64
CA LEU A 111 0.91 2.80 11.16
C LEU A 111 -0.56 3.03 11.49
N LYS A 112 -0.96 4.29 11.40
CA LYS A 112 -2.36 4.72 11.32
C LYS A 112 -2.64 5.18 9.91
N ASP A 113 -3.81 4.86 9.37
CA ASP A 113 -4.38 5.49 8.19
C ASP A 113 -5.78 6.01 8.54
N THR A 114 -5.94 7.33 8.55
CA THR A 114 -7.21 7.98 8.90
C THR A 114 -8.07 8.33 7.69
N THR A 115 -7.76 7.81 6.50
CA THR A 115 -8.46 8.17 5.25
C THR A 115 -9.96 7.92 5.29
N TYR A 116 -10.40 6.86 5.99
CA TYR A 116 -11.81 6.49 6.12
C TYR A 116 -12.35 6.65 7.55
N VAL A 117 -11.66 7.42 8.39
CA VAL A 117 -12.09 7.65 9.77
C VAL A 117 -12.96 8.90 9.83
N ASP A 118 -14.28 8.69 9.82
CA ASP A 118 -15.26 9.78 9.81
C ASP A 118 -15.50 10.39 11.21
N ASP A 119 -15.27 9.63 12.27
CA ASP A 119 -15.34 10.10 13.66
C ASP A 119 -13.97 9.92 14.34
N PRO A 120 -13.28 11.02 14.77
CA PRO A 120 -12.01 10.95 15.47
C PRO A 120 -12.02 10.04 16.72
N LYS A 121 -13.19 9.80 17.34
CA LYS A 121 -13.31 8.87 18.48
C LYS A 121 -13.10 7.41 18.08
N LEU A 122 -13.27 7.07 16.81
CA LEU A 122 -13.09 5.73 16.28
C LEU A 122 -11.66 5.48 15.80
N GLU A 123 -10.83 6.51 15.64
CA GLU A 123 -9.46 6.41 15.12
C GLU A 123 -8.66 5.29 15.80
N PHE A 124 -8.77 5.16 17.12
CA PHE A 124 -8.06 4.13 17.89
C PHE A 124 -8.44 2.70 17.48
N PHE A 125 -9.68 2.49 17.03
CA PHE A 125 -10.22 1.18 16.69
C PHE A 125 -10.15 0.86 15.20
N SER A 126 -10.25 1.88 14.33
CA SER A 126 -10.45 1.70 12.89
C SER A 126 -9.33 2.28 12.02
N ALA A 127 -8.31 2.92 12.61
CA ALA A 127 -7.20 3.51 11.84
C ALA A 127 -5.94 2.66 11.85
N GLY A 128 -5.83 1.61 12.66
CA GLY A 128 -4.57 0.90 12.87
C GLY A 128 -4.25 -0.07 11.73
N PHE A 129 -3.04 -0.01 11.18
CA PHE A 129 -2.52 -0.98 10.20
C PHE A 129 -1.13 -1.53 10.56
N LEU A 130 -0.93 -2.82 10.27
CA LEU A 130 0.35 -3.51 10.29
C LEU A 130 0.76 -3.82 8.86
N ALA A 131 1.95 -3.36 8.46
CA ALA A 131 2.56 -3.73 7.20
C ALA A 131 3.81 -4.59 7.42
N VAL A 132 3.92 -5.71 6.71
CA VAL A 132 5.15 -6.49 6.60
C VAL A 132 5.66 -6.35 5.19
N CYS A 133 6.85 -5.80 5.04
CA CYS A 133 7.43 -5.45 3.77
C CYS A 133 8.79 -6.13 3.58
N ASP A 134 9.09 -6.53 2.35
CA ASP A 134 10.41 -7.02 1.96
C ASP A 134 11.05 -6.09 0.93
N ARG A 135 12.36 -5.97 1.00
CA ARG A 135 13.17 -5.26 0.01
C ARG A 135 13.21 -6.08 -1.26
N VAL A 136 12.86 -5.46 -2.39
CA VAL A 136 12.96 -6.14 -3.68
C VAL A 136 14.44 -6.39 -4.01
N PRO A 137 14.86 -7.63 -4.37
CA PRO A 137 16.25 -7.91 -4.68
C PRO A 137 16.81 -7.01 -5.79
N GLY A 138 17.95 -6.38 -5.52
CA GLY A 138 18.60 -5.44 -6.44
C GLY A 138 18.00 -4.03 -6.46
N GLU A 139 16.94 -3.78 -5.69
CA GLU A 139 16.26 -2.49 -5.63
C GLU A 139 16.50 -1.79 -4.28
N ARG A 140 16.27 -0.48 -4.26
CA ARG A 140 16.42 0.35 -3.05
C ARG A 140 15.14 0.45 -2.20
N PHE A 141 14.03 -0.10 -2.68
CA PHE A 141 12.71 0.07 -2.10
C PHE A 141 12.15 -1.22 -1.51
N TYR A 142 11.16 -1.08 -0.63
CA TYR A 142 10.41 -2.17 -0.02
C TYR A 142 9.01 -2.25 -0.62
N ILE A 143 8.42 -3.44 -0.57
CA ILE A 143 7.03 -3.67 -0.95
C ILE A 143 6.30 -4.35 0.20
N ALA A 144 5.07 -3.93 0.49
CA ALA A 144 4.23 -4.61 1.47
C ALA A 144 3.69 -5.93 0.88
N HIS A 145 3.87 -7.03 1.62
CA HIS A 145 3.24 -8.32 1.35
C HIS A 145 2.03 -8.56 2.24
N VAL A 146 2.04 -7.93 3.42
CA VAL A 146 0.94 -7.87 4.35
C VAL A 146 0.67 -6.40 4.61
N PHE A 147 -0.59 -6.01 4.54
CA PHE A 147 -1.10 -4.73 5.00
C PHE A 147 -2.47 -5.02 5.60
N HIS A 148 -2.56 -5.01 6.92
CA HIS A 148 -3.72 -5.52 7.62
C HIS A 148 -4.17 -4.55 8.68
N GLU A 149 -5.48 -4.29 8.73
CA GLU A 149 -6.10 -3.63 9.85
C GLU A 149 -5.75 -4.37 11.15
N TRP A 150 -5.37 -3.62 12.19
CA TRP A 150 -5.17 -4.16 13.52
C TRP A 150 -5.64 -3.14 14.55
N PHE A 151 -6.14 -3.64 15.67
CA PHE A 151 -6.49 -2.78 16.78
C PHE A 151 -5.21 -2.25 17.44
N MET A 152 -5.07 -0.93 17.51
CA MET A 152 -4.01 -0.33 18.30
C MET A 152 -4.23 -0.70 19.76
N LEU A 153 -3.23 -1.33 20.38
CA LEU A 153 -3.23 -1.50 21.83
C LEU A 153 -2.55 -0.28 22.45
N ASN A 154 -3.20 0.30 23.45
CA ASN A 154 -2.66 1.46 24.14
C ASN A 154 -1.27 1.11 24.71
N PRO A 155 -0.21 1.89 24.47
CA PRO A 155 0.95 1.79 25.34
C PRO A 155 0.47 2.17 26.73
N ILE A 156 0.80 1.33 27.71
CA ILE A 156 0.58 1.64 29.13
C ILE A 156 1.23 3.01 29.36
N GLY A 157 0.41 4.00 29.72
CA GLY A 157 0.87 5.33 30.13
C GLY A 157 1.64 5.28 31.44
#